data_AF-A0A077KLI2-F1
#
_entry.id   AF-A0A077KLI2-F1
#
_cell.length_a   1.000
_cell.length_b   1.000
_cell.length_c   1.000
_cell.angle_alpha   90.00
_cell.angle_beta   90.00
_cell.angle_gamma   90.00
#
_symmetry.space_group_name_H-M   'P 1'
#
loop_
_entity.id
_entity.type
_entity.pdbx_description
1 polymer ?
#
loop_
_entity_poly.entity_id
_entity_poly.type
_entity_poly.pdbx_seq_one_letter_code
_entity_poly.pdbx_strand_id
1 'polypeptide(L)'
;MKKIKTIYNYIYYTLYKNAEKSPTLFSYNFVADVSIDFLGIITFFSLIYYFDIDLGKGAYIVSVIVIILFNYFIFKHNNNYKNYIQEFDKLPETKNNKYRLIVWIGIGGIIFNLIYSVYFMDQRARKNQIGPYAPEVVTKERREDSLQKAQQIENLKKIYGEDNKK
;
A
#
# COMPACT_ATOMS: atom_id res chain seq x y z
N MET A 1 -3.03 26.21 10.86
CA MET A 1 -3.74 25.48 9.79
C MET A 1 -3.26 25.79 8.37
N LYS A 2 -2.96 27.05 7.97
CA LYS A 2 -2.51 27.39 6.60
C LYS A 2 -1.32 26.54 6.10
N LYS A 3 -0.30 26.32 6.94
CA LYS A 3 0.93 25.58 6.56
C LYS A 3 0.70 24.11 6.19
N ILE A 4 -0.15 23.38 6.93
CA ILE A 4 -0.44 21.96 6.66
C ILE A 4 -1.20 21.82 5.33
N LYS A 5 -2.20 22.69 5.12
CA LYS A 5 -2.93 22.74 3.85
C LYS A 5 -1.98 23.04 2.67
N THR A 6 -1.03 23.95 2.84
CA THR A 6 -0.03 24.26 1.81
C THR A 6 0.85 23.04 1.50
N ILE A 7 1.34 22.31 2.51
CA ILE A 7 2.13 21.09 2.32
C ILE A 7 1.31 20.04 1.56
N TYR A 8 0.08 19.81 1.98
CA TYR A 8 -0.82 18.85 1.36
C TYR A 8 -1.11 19.19 -0.11
N ASN A 9 -1.40 20.47 -0.39
CA ASN A 9 -1.56 20.97 -1.76
C ASN A 9 -0.28 20.82 -2.59
N TYR A 10 0.89 21.00 -1.97
CA TYR A 10 2.17 20.87 -2.65
C TYR A 10 2.53 19.41 -2.97
N ILE A 11 2.12 18.45 -2.13
CA ILE A 11 2.20 17.02 -2.45
C ILE A 11 1.37 16.74 -3.70
N TYR A 12 0.11 17.19 -3.73
CA TYR A 12 -0.76 17.04 -4.89
C TYR A 12 -0.16 17.69 -6.16
N TYR A 13 0.37 18.91 -6.04
CA TYR A 13 1.09 19.58 -7.13
C TYR A 13 2.25 18.72 -7.67
N THR A 14 3.05 18.14 -6.78
CA THR A 14 4.18 17.29 -7.16
C THR A 14 3.71 16.06 -7.93
N LEU A 15 2.63 15.42 -7.48
CA LEU A 15 2.02 14.28 -8.18
C LEU A 15 1.48 14.68 -9.55
N TYR A 16 0.81 15.83 -9.64
CA TYR A 16 0.31 16.40 -10.90
C TYR A 16 1.44 16.66 -11.90
N LYS A 17 2.51 17.35 -11.50
CA LYS A 17 3.65 17.62 -12.39
C LYS A 17 4.40 16.34 -12.78
N ASN A 18 4.36 15.30 -11.96
CA ASN A 18 4.90 14.00 -12.33
C ASN A 18 4.03 13.29 -13.37
N ALA A 19 2.70 13.37 -13.22
CA ALA A 19 1.76 12.85 -14.21
C ALA A 19 1.88 13.57 -15.57
N GLU A 20 2.06 14.89 -15.57
CA GLU A 20 2.27 15.70 -16.78
C GLU A 20 3.51 15.27 -17.58
N LYS A 21 4.58 14.80 -16.90
CA LYS A 21 5.80 14.30 -17.53
C LYS A 21 5.69 12.86 -18.04
N SER A 22 4.64 12.15 -17.66
CA SER A 22 4.45 10.74 -17.98
C SER A 22 3.53 10.60 -19.19
N PRO A 23 3.79 9.67 -20.13
CA PRO A 23 2.84 9.39 -21.19
C PRO A 23 1.63 8.65 -20.60
N THR A 24 0.60 9.39 -20.20
CA THR A 24 -0.63 8.82 -19.61
C THR A 24 -1.81 8.95 -20.56
N LEU A 25 -2.65 7.90 -20.63
CA LEU A 25 -3.92 7.93 -21.36
C LEU A 25 -5.01 8.76 -20.65
N PHE A 26 -4.86 8.93 -19.34
CA PHE A 26 -5.77 9.69 -18.50
C PHE A 26 -5.31 11.14 -18.32
N SER A 27 -6.26 12.02 -17.99
CA SER A 27 -5.96 13.40 -17.62
C SER A 27 -5.02 13.47 -16.39
N TYR A 28 -4.06 14.40 -16.40
CA TYR A 28 -3.02 14.50 -15.37
C TYR A 28 -3.59 14.73 -13.96
N ASN A 29 -4.69 15.47 -13.86
CA ASN A 29 -5.42 15.66 -12.60
C ASN A 29 -6.02 14.35 -12.09
N PHE A 30 -6.60 13.51 -12.96
CA PHE A 30 -7.12 12.21 -12.55
C PHE A 30 -6.02 11.31 -11.99
N VAL A 31 -4.84 11.29 -12.64
CA VAL A 31 -3.70 10.50 -12.16
C VAL A 31 -3.21 11.02 -10.79
N ALA A 32 -3.17 12.34 -10.60
CA ALA A 32 -2.81 12.95 -9.32
C ALA A 32 -3.84 12.65 -8.22
N ASP A 33 -5.15 12.72 -8.53
CA ASP A 33 -6.26 12.37 -7.63
C ASP A 33 -6.12 10.92 -7.15
N VAL A 34 -5.99 9.97 -8.08
CA VAL A 34 -5.82 8.54 -7.74
C VAL A 34 -4.54 8.32 -6.92
N SER A 35 -3.46 9.03 -7.24
CA SER A 35 -2.19 8.89 -6.52
C SER A 35 -2.30 9.36 -5.06
N ILE A 36 -2.96 10.50 -4.81
CA ILE A 36 -3.14 11.01 -3.45
C ILE A 36 -4.13 10.15 -2.65
N ASP A 37 -5.19 9.64 -3.29
CA ASP A 37 -6.11 8.68 -2.70
C ASP A 37 -5.38 7.40 -2.29
N PHE A 38 -4.54 6.87 -3.17
CA PHE A 38 -3.75 5.68 -2.90
C PHE A 38 -2.81 5.86 -1.71
N LEU A 39 -2.13 7.00 -1.59
CA LEU A 39 -1.29 7.31 -0.43
C LEU A 39 -2.12 7.40 0.86
N GLY A 40 -3.32 7.98 0.79
CA GLY A 40 -4.26 8.01 1.92
C GLY A 40 -4.70 6.62 2.35
N ILE A 41 -5.05 5.76 1.39
CA ILE A 41 -5.45 4.37 1.63
C ILE A 41 -4.31 3.56 2.25
N ILE A 42 -3.08 3.68 1.72
CA ILE A 42 -1.90 3.04 2.29
C ILE A 42 -1.71 3.44 3.76
N THR A 43 -1.80 4.74 4.03
CA THR A 43 -1.64 5.27 5.40
C THR A 43 -2.72 4.70 6.33
N PHE A 44 -3.96 4.64 5.86
CA PHE A 44 -5.09 4.05 6.60
C PHE A 44 -4.85 2.57 6.93
N PHE A 45 -4.48 1.74 5.94
CA PHE A 45 -4.19 0.33 6.18
C PHE A 45 -2.98 0.13 7.11
N SER A 46 -1.97 0.99 7.03
CA SER A 46 -0.82 0.93 7.94
C SER A 46 -1.26 1.08 9.39
N LEU A 47 -2.18 2.01 9.68
CA LEU A 47 -2.74 2.19 11.03
C LEU A 47 -3.50 0.95 11.49
N ILE A 48 -4.30 0.35 10.61
CA ILE A 48 -5.02 -0.89 10.93
C ILE A 48 -4.07 -2.00 11.36
N TYR A 49 -2.97 -2.20 10.63
CA TYR A 49 -1.98 -3.20 10.96
C TYR A 49 -1.19 -2.89 12.24
N TYR A 50 -0.88 -1.62 12.52
CA TYR A 50 -0.23 -1.25 13.79
C TYR A 50 -1.12 -1.49 15.00
N PHE A 51 -2.40 -1.18 14.90
CA PHE A 51 -3.32 -1.22 16.02
C PHE A 51 -4.13 -2.52 16.10
N ASP A 52 -3.98 -3.42 15.11
CA ASP A 52 -4.72 -4.68 15.02
C ASP A 52 -6.23 -4.46 15.11
N ILE A 53 -6.70 -3.48 14.32
CA ILE A 53 -8.10 -3.06 14.30
C ILE A 53 -8.87 -4.02 13.40
N ASP A 54 -9.76 -4.82 13.98
CA ASP A 54 -10.69 -5.62 13.21
C ASP A 54 -11.90 -4.77 12.78
N LEU A 55 -11.93 -4.36 11.52
CA LEU A 55 -13.06 -3.68 10.91
C LEU A 55 -13.92 -4.67 10.12
N GLY A 56 -15.24 -4.54 10.19
CA GLY A 56 -16.12 -5.24 9.26
C GLY A 56 -15.91 -4.77 7.82
N LYS A 57 -16.17 -5.65 6.82
CA LYS A 57 -16.04 -5.32 5.38
C LYS A 57 -16.71 -3.99 5.00
N GLY A 58 -17.89 -3.71 5.54
CA GLY A 58 -18.59 -2.45 5.31
C GLY A 58 -17.83 -1.21 5.83
N ALA A 59 -17.19 -1.32 7.00
CA ALA A 59 -16.43 -0.22 7.60
C ALA A 59 -15.13 0.08 6.81
N TYR A 60 -14.49 -0.94 6.22
CA TYR A 60 -13.38 -0.75 5.29
C TYR A 60 -13.82 0.07 4.06
N ILE A 61 -14.92 -0.34 3.42
CA ILE A 61 -15.45 0.33 2.23
C ILE A 61 -15.83 1.78 2.55
N VAL A 62 -16.54 2.01 3.65
CA VAL A 62 -16.93 3.37 4.09
C VAL A 62 -15.70 4.24 4.34
N SER A 63 -14.68 3.71 5.02
CA SER A 63 -13.44 4.47 5.29
C SER A 63 -12.71 4.89 4.01
N VAL A 64 -12.60 3.97 3.03
CA VAL A 64 -12.00 4.27 1.72
C VAL A 64 -12.81 5.34 0.98
N ILE A 65 -14.15 5.22 0.97
CA ILE A 65 -15.03 6.23 0.35
C ILE A 65 -14.85 7.59 1.01
N VAL A 66 -14.75 7.65 2.34
CA VAL A 66 -14.53 8.91 3.07
C VAL A 66 -13.21 9.57 2.67
N ILE A 67 -12.13 8.81 2.51
CA ILE A 67 -10.83 9.33 2.05
C ILE A 67 -10.96 9.94 0.64
N ILE A 68 -11.58 9.20 -0.29
CA ILE A 68 -11.77 9.66 -1.68
C ILE A 68 -12.63 10.93 -1.72
N LEU A 69 -13.76 10.95 -0.98
CA LEU A 69 -14.64 12.12 -0.92
C LEU A 69 -13.93 13.33 -0.30
N PHE A 70 -13.17 13.12 0.77
CA PHE A 70 -12.38 14.18 1.41
C PHE A 70 -11.40 14.82 0.43
N ASN A 71 -10.64 14.00 -0.31
CA ASN A 71 -9.68 14.48 -1.32
C ASN A 71 -10.40 15.18 -2.49
N TYR A 72 -11.53 14.63 -2.94
CA TYR A 72 -12.39 15.25 -3.94
C TYR A 72 -12.84 16.66 -3.53
N PHE A 73 -13.30 16.83 -2.29
CA PHE A 73 -13.74 18.13 -1.78
C PHE A 73 -12.60 19.15 -1.66
N ILE A 74 -11.37 18.70 -1.39
CA ILE A 74 -10.22 19.61 -1.30
C ILE A 74 -9.77 20.06 -2.68
N PHE A 75 -9.58 19.14 -3.62
CA PHE A 75 -8.91 19.44 -4.88
C PHE A 75 -9.86 19.73 -6.03
N LYS A 76 -10.91 18.93 -6.17
CA LYS A 76 -11.76 18.92 -7.36
C LYS A 76 -12.99 19.82 -7.20
N HIS A 77 -13.55 19.90 -6.01
CA HIS A 77 -14.63 20.83 -5.72
C HIS A 77 -14.19 22.27 -6.05
N ASN A 78 -14.99 22.98 -6.83
CA ASN A 78 -14.73 24.33 -7.34
C ASN A 78 -13.43 24.49 -8.16
N ASN A 79 -12.86 23.40 -8.72
CA ASN A 79 -11.60 23.43 -9.47
C ASN A 79 -10.42 24.05 -8.71
N ASN A 80 -10.45 23.92 -7.39
CA ASN A 80 -9.47 24.44 -6.45
C ASN A 80 -8.02 24.10 -6.83
N TYR A 81 -7.79 22.89 -7.36
CA TYR A 81 -6.48 22.42 -7.80
C TYR A 81 -5.76 23.37 -8.78
N LYS A 82 -6.50 24.06 -9.66
CA LYS A 82 -5.94 24.98 -10.66
C LYS A 82 -5.21 26.16 -10.00
N ASN A 83 -5.78 26.70 -8.92
CA ASN A 83 -5.23 27.85 -8.22
C ASN A 83 -3.86 27.51 -7.62
N TYR A 84 -3.73 26.33 -7.01
CA TYR A 84 -2.48 25.92 -6.37
C TYR A 84 -1.40 25.57 -7.39
N ILE A 85 -1.78 24.95 -8.52
CA ILE A 85 -0.83 24.68 -9.61
C ILE A 85 -0.25 26.00 -10.13
N GLN A 86 -1.11 26.98 -10.42
CA GLN A 86 -0.67 28.30 -10.89
C GLN A 86 0.18 29.05 -9.85
N GLU A 87 -0.10 28.89 -8.57
CA GLU A 87 0.69 29.48 -7.49
C GLU A 87 2.08 28.84 -7.41
N PHE A 88 2.16 27.50 -7.44
CA PHE A 88 3.41 26.77 -7.29
C PHE A 88 4.28 26.76 -8.55
N ASP A 89 3.70 26.88 -9.74
CA ASP A 89 4.46 27.03 -11.00
C ASP A 89 5.25 28.35 -11.05
N LYS A 90 4.87 29.36 -10.24
CA LYS A 90 5.63 30.62 -10.12
C LYS A 90 6.83 30.51 -9.17
N LEU A 91 7.04 29.37 -8.51
CA LEU A 91 8.16 29.20 -7.59
C LEU A 91 9.49 29.10 -8.35
N PRO A 92 10.58 29.70 -7.82
CA PRO A 92 11.92 29.52 -8.38
C PRO A 92 12.32 28.04 -8.46
N GLU A 93 12.96 27.62 -9.55
CA GLU A 93 13.31 26.21 -9.79
C GLU A 93 14.14 25.59 -8.65
N THR A 94 15.05 26.35 -8.06
CA THR A 94 15.90 25.90 -6.94
C THR A 94 15.07 25.54 -5.71
N LYS A 95 14.04 26.33 -5.38
CA LYS A 95 13.12 26.05 -4.28
C LYS A 95 12.21 24.86 -4.62
N ASN A 96 11.71 24.82 -5.85
CA ASN A 96 10.82 23.75 -6.31
C ASN A 96 11.52 22.38 -6.28
N ASN A 97 12.77 22.29 -6.72
CA ASN A 97 13.55 21.05 -6.67
C ASN A 97 13.76 20.55 -5.24
N LYS A 98 14.05 21.44 -4.28
CA LYS A 98 14.22 21.06 -2.87
C LYS A 98 12.92 20.53 -2.27
N TYR A 99 11.80 21.21 -2.48
CA TYR A 99 10.52 20.76 -1.96
C TYR A 99 10.04 19.47 -2.63
N ARG A 100 10.26 19.32 -3.94
CA ARG A 100 9.99 18.07 -4.66
C ARG A 100 10.75 16.89 -4.06
N LEU A 101 12.04 17.06 -3.74
CA LEU A 101 12.83 16.01 -3.08
C LEU A 101 12.22 15.62 -1.73
N ILE A 102 11.83 16.60 -0.91
CA ILE A 102 11.19 16.36 0.39
C ILE A 102 9.88 15.58 0.22
N VAL A 103 9.05 15.93 -0.77
CA VAL A 103 7.80 15.19 -1.05
C VAL A 103 8.09 13.74 -1.40
N TRP A 104 9.07 13.46 -2.27
CA TRP A 104 9.40 12.08 -2.64
C TRP A 104 9.97 11.27 -1.47
N ILE A 105 10.80 11.87 -0.62
CA ILE A 105 11.25 11.24 0.63
C ILE A 105 10.05 10.93 1.53
N GLY A 106 9.09 11.87 1.67
CA GLY A 106 7.88 11.66 2.44
C GLY A 106 7.02 10.51 1.90
N ILE A 107 6.82 10.45 0.59
CA ILE A 107 6.10 9.35 -0.08
C ILE A 107 6.82 8.01 0.16
N GLY A 108 8.15 7.97 0.00
CA GLY A 108 8.95 6.78 0.32
C GLY A 108 8.79 6.36 1.78
N GLY A 109 8.72 7.31 2.70
CA GLY A 109 8.45 7.07 4.12
C GLY A 109 7.07 6.45 4.36
N ILE A 110 6.03 6.89 3.67
CA ILE A 110 4.67 6.29 3.76
C ILE A 110 4.68 4.84 3.27
N ILE A 111 5.34 4.57 2.14
CA ILE A 111 5.43 3.20 1.59
C ILE A 111 6.22 2.30 2.54
N PHE A 112 7.36 2.78 3.05
CA PHE A 112 8.16 2.05 4.04
C PHE A 112 7.37 1.80 5.33
N ASN A 113 6.55 2.77 5.76
CA ASN A 113 5.69 2.64 6.93
C ASN A 113 4.66 1.51 6.76
N LEU A 114 4.09 1.33 5.57
CA LEU A 114 3.20 0.20 5.28
C LEU A 114 3.95 -1.13 5.39
N ILE A 115 5.11 -1.25 4.76
CA ILE A 115 5.92 -2.48 4.81
C ILE A 115 6.24 -2.83 6.27
N TYR A 116 6.66 -1.84 7.06
CA TYR A 116 6.96 -2.03 8.47
C TYR A 116 5.71 -2.39 9.30
N SER A 117 4.55 -1.82 8.98
CA SER A 117 3.29 -2.15 9.66
C SER A 117 2.87 -3.61 9.44
N VAL A 118 3.02 -4.12 8.21
CA VAL A 118 2.74 -5.53 7.87
C VAL A 118 3.74 -6.45 8.59
N TYR A 119 5.02 -6.08 8.60
CA TYR A 119 6.03 -6.82 9.35
C TYR A 119 5.72 -6.88 10.85
N PHE A 120 5.30 -5.75 11.43
CA PHE A 120 4.94 -5.68 12.84
C PHE A 120 3.69 -6.52 13.17
N MET A 121 2.70 -6.50 12.29
CA MET A 121 1.53 -7.38 12.37
C MET A 121 1.94 -8.86 12.32
N ASP A 122 2.80 -9.26 11.38
CA ASP A 122 3.28 -10.65 11.27
C ASP A 122 4.06 -11.09 12.52
N GLN A 123 4.96 -10.24 13.03
CA GLN A 123 5.66 -10.52 14.27
C GLN A 123 4.72 -10.73 15.46
N ARG A 124 3.68 -9.90 15.57
CA ARG A 124 2.66 -10.05 16.61
C ARG A 124 1.88 -11.35 16.45
N ALA A 125 1.49 -11.69 15.22
CA ALA A 125 0.78 -12.93 14.93
C ALA A 125 1.62 -14.17 15.30
N ARG A 126 2.93 -14.17 14.99
CA ARG A 126 3.87 -15.21 15.43
C ARG A 126 3.96 -15.33 16.93
N LYS A 127 4.13 -14.20 17.62
CA LYS A 127 4.27 -14.16 19.08
C LYS A 127 3.01 -14.69 19.78
N ASN A 128 1.84 -14.36 19.25
CA ASN A 128 0.55 -14.76 19.81
C ASN A 128 0.03 -16.11 19.30
N GLN A 129 0.76 -16.76 18.38
CA GLN A 129 0.35 -18.03 17.75
C GLN A 129 -1.07 -17.98 17.17
N ILE A 130 -1.36 -16.92 16.41
CA ILE A 130 -2.66 -16.70 15.76
C ILE A 130 -2.53 -16.70 14.23
N GLY A 131 -3.65 -16.91 13.54
CA GLY A 131 -3.69 -16.98 12.09
C GLY A 131 -2.85 -18.15 11.55
N PRO A 132 -1.90 -17.92 10.62
CA PRO A 132 -1.09 -19.00 10.03
C PRO A 132 -0.16 -19.68 11.05
N TYR A 133 0.11 -19.04 12.19
CA TYR A 133 0.98 -19.57 13.23
C TYR A 133 0.21 -20.32 14.33
N ALA A 134 -1.11 -20.47 14.20
CA ALA A 134 -1.90 -21.23 15.14
C ALA A 134 -1.45 -22.71 15.18
N PRO A 135 -1.33 -23.33 16.37
CA PRO A 135 -0.81 -24.70 16.48
C PRO A 135 -1.59 -25.72 15.63
N GLU A 136 -2.91 -25.55 15.51
CA GLU A 136 -3.79 -26.37 14.69
C GLU A 136 -3.47 -26.26 13.19
N VAL A 137 -3.20 -25.04 12.72
CA VAL A 137 -2.84 -24.78 11.32
C VAL A 137 -1.47 -25.36 10.99
N VAL A 138 -0.47 -25.08 11.83
CA VAL A 138 0.90 -25.57 11.66
C VAL A 138 0.98 -27.09 11.70
N THR A 139 0.22 -27.74 12.60
CA THR A 139 0.19 -29.21 12.66
C THR A 139 -0.51 -29.83 11.46
N LYS A 140 -1.57 -29.20 10.94
CA LYS A 140 -2.23 -29.64 9.71
C LYS A 140 -1.32 -29.52 8.50
N GLU A 141 -0.70 -28.36 8.30
CA GLU A 141 0.25 -28.13 7.20
C GLU A 141 1.42 -29.13 7.25
N ARG A 142 2.00 -29.37 8.43
CA ARG A 142 3.09 -30.35 8.59
C ARG A 142 2.67 -31.77 8.19
N ARG A 143 1.43 -32.17 8.46
CA ARG A 143 0.92 -33.50 8.06
C ARG A 143 0.74 -33.58 6.55
N GLU A 144 0.16 -32.55 5.94
CA GLU A 144 -0.03 -32.49 4.48
C GLU A 144 1.31 -32.50 3.73
N ASP A 145 2.29 -31.71 4.17
CA ASP A 145 3.65 -31.73 3.63
C ASP A 145 4.33 -33.10 3.75
N SER A 146 4.13 -33.77 4.88
CA SER A 146 4.70 -35.11 5.11
C SER A 146 4.06 -36.15 4.17
N LEU A 147 2.74 -36.07 3.95
CA LEU A 147 2.02 -36.94 3.03
C LEU A 147 2.44 -36.71 1.58
N GLN A 148 2.58 -35.45 1.16
CA GLN A 148 3.04 -35.12 -0.19
C GLN A 148 4.46 -35.64 -0.44
N LYS A 149 5.37 -35.46 0.52
CA LYS A 149 6.74 -36.02 0.43
C LYS A 149 6.72 -37.54 0.34
N ALA A 150 5.88 -38.23 1.13
CA ALA A 150 5.76 -39.68 1.07
C ALA A 150 5.25 -40.15 -0.31
N GLN A 151 4.24 -39.49 -0.87
CA GLN A 151 3.72 -39.79 -2.21
C GLN A 151 4.77 -39.52 -3.31
N GLN A 152 5.54 -38.44 -3.20
CA GLN A 152 6.64 -38.16 -4.13
C GLN A 152 7.70 -39.27 -4.08
N ILE A 153 8.09 -39.72 -2.89
CA ILE A 153 9.04 -40.82 -2.73
C ILE A 153 8.47 -42.12 -3.33
N GLU A 154 7.20 -42.43 -3.10
CA GLU A 154 6.55 -43.61 -3.68
C GLU A 154 6.52 -43.56 -5.22
N ASN A 155 6.20 -42.40 -5.78
CA ASN A 155 6.21 -42.20 -7.23
C ASN A 155 7.62 -42.35 -7.81
N LEU A 156 8.65 -41.82 -7.14
CA LEU A 156 10.04 -41.99 -7.55
C LEU A 156 10.46 -43.47 -7.49
N LYS A 157 10.08 -44.22 -6.45
CA LYS A 157 10.35 -45.66 -6.36
C LYS A 157 9.72 -46.46 -7.50
N LYS A 158 8.49 -46.12 -7.89
CA LYS A 158 7.80 -46.70 -9.05
C LYS A 158 8.52 -46.38 -10.38
N ILE A 159 9.04 -45.17 -10.54
CA ILE A 159 9.75 -44.74 -11.75
C ILE A 159 11.13 -45.42 -11.87
N TYR A 160 11.88 -45.53 -10.77
CA TYR A 160 13.23 -46.09 -10.76
C TYR A 160 13.29 -47.62 -10.56
N GLY A 161 12.13 -48.29 -10.50
CA GLY A 161 12.03 -49.76 -10.55
C GLY A 161 12.54 -50.49 -9.31
N GLU A 162 12.55 -49.86 -8.14
CA GLU A 162 12.93 -50.57 -6.89
C GLU A 162 11.95 -51.68 -6.50
N ASP A 163 10.72 -51.67 -7.03
CA ASP A 163 9.73 -52.74 -6.83
C ASP A 163 10.02 -54.01 -7.65
N ASN A 164 10.97 -53.98 -8.60
CA ASN A 164 11.34 -55.13 -9.45
C ASN A 164 12.55 -55.95 -8.93
N LYS A 165 13.05 -55.68 -7.71
CA LYS A 165 14.03 -56.55 -7.05
C LYS A 165 13.33 -57.61 -6.20
N LYS A 166 12.74 -58.61 -6.86
CA LYS A 166 12.38 -59.90 -6.24
C LYS A 166 12.89 -61.03 -7.12
#